data_AF-A0A1K0JKS5-F1
#
_entry.id   AF-A0A1K0JKS5-F1
#
_cell.length_a   1.000
_cell.length_b   1.000
_cell.length_c   1.000
_cell.angle_alpha   90.00
_cell.angle_beta   90.00
_cell.angle_gamma   90.00
#
_symmetry.space_group_name_H-M   'P 1'
#
loop_
_entity.id
_entity.type
_entity.pdbx_description
1 polymer ?
#
loop_
_entity_poly.entity_id
_entity_poly.type
_entity_poly.pdbx_seq_one_letter_code
_entity_poly.pdbx_strand_id
1 'polypeptide(L)'
;MDFDTILIPPRRAASIAEGLWHDRTINDDFDTCLAEHADKVALTALQVESGAIQRFTYRELGTMVDRIAVGLARLGVGRNDVVSLQLPNWWQFTATYLAAHASARCSTR
;
A
#
# COMPACT_ATOMS: atom_id res chain seq x y z
N MET A 1 5.33 17.64 6.38
CA MET A 1 5.47 18.44 5.14
C MET A 1 4.08 18.85 4.69
N ASP A 2 3.87 20.05 4.13
CA ASP A 2 2.59 20.40 3.50
C ASP A 2 2.62 19.93 2.04
N PHE A 3 1.91 18.85 1.75
CA PHE A 3 1.87 18.24 0.42
C PHE A 3 0.58 18.68 -0.28
N ASP A 4 0.64 19.85 -0.94
CA ASP A 4 -0.49 20.42 -1.66
C ASP A 4 -0.47 20.00 -3.13
N THR A 5 -1.42 19.14 -3.51
CA THR A 5 -1.70 18.81 -4.90
C THR A 5 -2.68 19.83 -5.47
N ILE A 6 -2.14 20.98 -5.88
CA ILE A 6 -2.84 22.23 -6.30
C ILE A 6 -3.99 22.02 -7.32
N LEU A 7 -4.05 20.89 -8.02
CA LEU A 7 -4.99 20.66 -9.14
C LEU A 7 -6.10 19.62 -8.87
N ILE A 8 -6.17 19.03 -7.67
CA ILE A 8 -7.10 17.91 -7.40
C ILE A 8 -8.52 18.35 -7.02
N PRO A 9 -8.77 19.38 -6.19
CA PRO A 9 -10.10 19.51 -5.55
C PRO A 9 -11.29 19.65 -6.52
N PRO A 10 -11.28 20.53 -7.54
CA PRO A 10 -12.40 20.65 -8.47
C PRO A 10 -12.58 19.42 -9.37
N ARG A 11 -11.46 18.82 -9.80
CA ARG A 11 -11.47 17.63 -10.68
C ARG A 11 -11.98 16.39 -9.95
N ARG A 12 -11.63 16.25 -8.66
CA ARG A 12 -12.04 15.11 -7.84
C ARG A 12 -13.55 15.00 -7.74
N ALA A 13 -14.25 16.10 -7.43
CA ALA A 13 -15.70 16.10 -7.30
C ALA A 13 -16.40 15.68 -8.60
N ALA A 14 -15.97 16.22 -9.75
CA ALA A 14 -16.50 15.84 -11.05
C ALA A 14 -16.21 14.37 -11.40
N SER A 15 -14.97 13.91 -11.21
CA SER A 15 -14.59 12.53 -11.51
C SER A 15 -15.31 11.50 -10.64
N ILE A 16 -15.63 11.83 -9.38
CA ILE A 16 -16.46 10.97 -8.51
C ILE A 16 -17.92 10.97 -8.99
N ALA A 17 -18.49 12.13 -9.31
CA ALA A 17 -19.87 12.24 -9.78
C ALA A 17 -20.10 11.49 -11.10
N GLU A 18 -19.10 11.49 -11.98
CA GLU A 18 -19.10 10.75 -13.25
C GLU A 18 -18.75 9.25 -13.09
N GLY A 19 -18.40 8.80 -11.88
CA GLY A 19 -18.02 7.41 -11.60
C GLY A 19 -16.64 7.00 -12.12
N LEU A 20 -15.82 7.96 -12.57
CA LEU A 20 -14.45 7.72 -13.05
C LEU A 20 -13.51 7.37 -11.90
N TRP A 21 -13.73 7.96 -10.72
CA TRP A 21 -12.97 7.72 -9.50
C TRP A 21 -13.88 7.15 -8.41
N HIS A 22 -13.50 6.01 -7.83
CA HIS A 22 -14.32 5.28 -6.84
C HIS A 22 -14.26 5.84 -5.42
N ASP A 23 -13.50 6.91 -5.20
CA ASP A 23 -13.22 7.47 -3.87
C ASP A 23 -12.70 6.45 -2.83
N ARG A 24 -11.78 5.59 -3.27
CA ARG A 24 -11.10 4.60 -2.45
C ARG A 24 -9.60 4.71 -2.63
N THR A 25 -8.86 4.33 -1.61
CA THR A 25 -7.41 4.17 -1.67
C THR A 25 -7.04 2.76 -2.14
N ILE A 26 -5.80 2.60 -2.62
CA ILE A 26 -5.26 1.27 -2.95
C ILE A 26 -5.30 0.31 -1.76
N ASN A 27 -5.18 0.84 -0.54
CA ASN A 27 -5.24 0.03 0.65
C ASN A 27 -6.68 -0.39 1.00
N ASP A 28 -7.70 0.38 0.66
CA ASP A 28 -9.10 -0.03 0.86
C ASP A 28 -9.44 -1.21 -0.06
N ASP A 29 -8.94 -1.20 -1.29
CA ASP A 29 -9.05 -2.33 -2.21
C ASP A 29 -8.28 -3.55 -1.68
N PHE A 30 -7.08 -3.36 -1.14
CA PHE A 30 -6.30 -4.42 -0.53
C PHE A 30 -7.00 -5.02 0.70
N ASP A 31 -7.54 -4.18 1.58
CA ASP A 31 -8.28 -4.59 2.78
C ASP A 31 -9.55 -5.39 2.39
N THR A 32 -10.21 -5.01 1.30
CA THR A 32 -11.35 -5.76 0.73
C THR A 32 -10.91 -7.14 0.24
N CYS A 33 -9.83 -7.23 -0.55
CA CYS A 33 -9.32 -8.52 -1.00
C CYS A 33 -8.83 -9.40 0.16
N LEU A 34 -8.28 -8.81 1.21
CA LEU A 34 -7.87 -9.53 2.42
C LEU A 34 -9.09 -10.14 3.13
N ALA A 35 -10.20 -9.41 3.21
CA ALA A 35 -11.43 -9.90 3.83
C ALA A 35 -12.12 -11.01 3.02
N GLU A 36 -12.17 -10.86 1.69
CA GLU A 36 -12.95 -11.76 0.83
C GLU A 36 -12.14 -12.95 0.29
N HIS A 37 -10.83 -12.78 0.13
CA HIS A 37 -9.96 -13.66 -0.66
C HIS A 37 -8.61 -13.94 0.02
N ALA A 38 -8.59 -13.98 1.35
CA ALA A 38 -7.38 -14.09 2.18
C ALA A 38 -6.37 -15.14 1.69
N ASP A 39 -6.84 -16.31 1.26
CA ASP A 39 -5.99 -17.45 0.90
C ASP A 39 -5.68 -17.53 -0.62
N LYS A 40 -6.17 -16.59 -1.43
CA LYS A 40 -5.78 -16.47 -2.85
C LYS A 40 -4.38 -15.85 -2.95
N VAL A 41 -3.60 -16.28 -3.94
CA VAL A 41 -2.29 -15.70 -4.25
C VAL A 41 -2.46 -14.23 -4.67
N ALA A 42 -1.86 -13.33 -3.93
CA ALA A 42 -1.84 -11.89 -4.19
C ALA A 42 -0.58 -11.47 -4.98
N LEU A 43 0.56 -12.08 -4.67
CA LEU A 43 1.85 -11.71 -5.24
C LEU A 43 2.70 -12.94 -5.54
N THR A 44 3.27 -12.98 -6.74
CA THR A 44 4.33 -13.92 -7.13
C THR A 44 5.55 -13.09 -7.51
N ALA A 45 6.60 -13.16 -6.71
CA ALA A 45 7.85 -12.44 -6.93
C ALA A 45 8.92 -13.42 -7.42
N LEU A 46 9.43 -13.16 -8.63
CA LEU A 46 10.55 -13.88 -9.23
C LEU A 46 11.81 -13.03 -9.12
N GLN A 47 12.87 -13.60 -8.56
CA GLN A 47 14.22 -13.04 -8.63
C GLN A 47 14.96 -13.69 -9.80
N VAL A 48 15.27 -12.92 -10.84
CA VAL A 48 15.82 -13.45 -12.10
C VAL A 48 17.22 -14.03 -11.90
N GLU A 49 18.03 -13.38 -11.08
CA GLU A 49 19.44 -13.74 -10.86
C GLU A 49 19.60 -15.10 -10.18
N SER A 50 18.70 -15.44 -9.25
CA SER A 50 18.73 -16.69 -8.49
C SER A 50 17.73 -17.73 -8.98
N GLY A 51 16.74 -17.32 -9.79
CA GLY A 51 15.58 -18.13 -10.14
C GLY A 51 14.59 -18.36 -8.98
N ALA A 52 14.81 -17.73 -7.83
CA ALA A 52 13.94 -17.91 -6.66
C ALA A 52 12.54 -17.34 -6.92
N ILE A 53 11.51 -18.10 -6.56
CA ILE A 53 10.12 -17.66 -6.64
C ILE A 53 9.53 -17.67 -5.23
N GLN A 54 9.07 -16.51 -4.80
CA GLN A 54 8.32 -16.35 -3.56
C GLN A 54 6.88 -15.98 -3.88
N ARG A 55 5.93 -16.67 -3.23
CA ARG A 55 4.50 -16.40 -3.39
C ARG A 55 3.92 -15.99 -2.05
N PHE A 56 2.97 -15.08 -2.11
CA PHE A 56 2.19 -14.65 -0.96
C PHE A 56 0.72 -14.74 -1.31
N THR A 57 -0.04 -15.36 -0.42
CA THR A 57 -1.48 -15.14 -0.31
C THR A 57 -1.76 -13.70 0.16
N TYR A 58 -3.00 -13.21 0.00
CA TYR A 58 -3.41 -11.92 0.56
C TYR A 58 -3.12 -11.85 2.07
N ARG A 59 -3.38 -12.93 2.82
CA ARG A 59 -3.12 -13.04 4.26
C ARG A 59 -1.65 -12.88 4.61
N GLU A 60 -0.77 -13.59 3.90
CA GLU A 60 0.67 -13.55 4.15
C GLU A 60 1.25 -12.18 3.77
N LEU A 61 0.81 -11.62 2.64
CA LEU A 61 1.21 -10.28 2.22
C LEU A 61 0.75 -9.23 3.24
N GLY A 62 -0.50 -9.30 3.70
CA GLY A 62 -1.05 -8.40 4.73
C GLY A 62 -0.25 -8.45 6.02
N THR A 63 0.13 -9.64 6.47
CA THR A 63 1.01 -9.81 7.64
C THR A 63 2.36 -9.10 7.46
N MET A 64 2.95 -9.17 6.26
CA MET A 64 4.21 -8.48 5.98
C MET A 64 4.04 -6.97 5.90
N VAL A 65 2.97 -6.49 5.28
CA VAL A 65 2.59 -5.07 5.22
C VAL A 65 2.44 -4.49 6.62
N ASP A 66 1.70 -5.16 7.50
CA ASP A 66 1.48 -4.72 8.89
C ASP A 66 2.79 -4.65 9.67
N ARG A 67 3.65 -5.66 9.54
CA ARG A 67 4.95 -5.69 10.20
C ARG A 67 5.84 -4.53 9.77
N ILE A 68 5.84 -4.20 8.47
CA ILE A 68 6.61 -3.07 7.94
C ILE A 68 6.00 -1.75 8.42
N ALA A 69 4.68 -1.60 8.39
CA ALA A 69 3.99 -0.39 8.82
C ALA A 69 4.25 -0.08 10.31
N VAL A 70 4.18 -1.10 11.18
CA VAL A 70 4.55 -0.97 12.60
C VAL A 70 6.02 -0.59 12.76
N GLY A 71 6.91 -1.16 11.93
CA GLY A 71 8.33 -0.79 11.91
C GLY A 71 8.56 0.68 11.56
N LEU A 72 7.90 1.17 10.49
CA LEU A 72 7.96 2.56 10.07
C LEU A 72 7.43 3.51 11.15
N ALA A 73 6.28 3.18 11.77
CA ALA A 73 5.71 3.95 12.86
C ALA A 73 6.68 4.05 14.07
N ARG A 74 7.37 2.94 14.41
CA ARG A 74 8.39 2.94 15.48
C ARG A 74 9.62 3.77 15.15
N LEU A 75 9.92 3.95 13.86
CA LEU A 75 10.98 4.85 13.39
C LEU A 75 10.54 6.31 13.31
N GLY A 76 9.28 6.61 13.69
CA GLY A 76 8.74 7.97 13.74
C GLY A 76 8.03 8.42 12.45
N VAL A 77 7.82 7.52 11.48
CA VAL A 77 7.07 7.84 10.27
C VAL A 77 5.58 7.96 10.59
N GLY A 78 4.99 9.11 10.26
CA GLY A 78 3.59 9.43 10.51
C GLY A 78 2.84 9.92 9.27
N ARG A 79 1.64 10.46 9.52
CA ARG A 79 0.81 11.07 8.47
C ARG A 79 1.53 12.29 7.89
N ASN A 80 1.50 12.43 6.56
CA ASN A 80 2.13 13.50 5.78
C ASN A 80 3.67 13.50 5.79
N ASP A 81 4.29 12.41 6.25
CA ASP A 81 5.70 12.17 6.02
C ASP A 81 5.92 11.51 4.66
N VAL A 82 7.08 11.78 4.06
CA VAL A 82 7.46 11.23 2.76
C VAL A 82 8.41 10.07 2.98
N VAL A 83 8.03 8.90 2.44
CA VAL A 83 8.89 7.70 2.42
C VAL A 83 9.38 7.49 0.99
N SER A 84 10.70 7.60 0.79
CA SER A 84 11.32 7.30 -0.52
C SER A 84 11.70 5.83 -0.60
N LEU A 85 11.32 5.17 -1.70
CA LEU A 85 11.58 3.75 -1.94
C LEU A 85 12.47 3.57 -3.17
N GLN A 86 13.66 2.99 -2.98
CA GLN A 86 14.53 2.52 -4.05
C GLN A 86 14.87 1.07 -3.78
N LEU A 87 14.12 0.17 -4.42
CA LEU A 87 14.22 -1.28 -4.25
C LEU A 87 14.11 -1.95 -5.63
N PRO A 88 14.70 -3.13 -5.83
CA PRO A 88 14.44 -3.94 -7.02
C PRO A 88 12.95 -4.36 -7.08
N ASN A 89 12.50 -4.84 -8.24
CA ASN A 89 11.14 -5.37 -8.47
C ASN A 89 10.91 -6.74 -7.79
N TRP A 90 11.26 -6.84 -6.52
CA TRP A 90 11.01 -7.98 -5.66
C TRP A 90 9.81 -7.68 -4.74
N TRP A 91 9.42 -8.64 -3.90
CA TRP A 91 8.22 -8.50 -3.07
C TRP A 91 8.31 -7.38 -2.05
N GLN A 92 9.51 -7.01 -1.60
CA GLN A 92 9.73 -5.94 -0.62
C GLN A 92 9.21 -4.60 -1.14
N PHE A 93 9.31 -4.34 -2.45
CA PHE A 93 8.79 -3.10 -3.03
C PHE A 93 7.29 -2.97 -2.80
N THR A 94 6.52 -3.99 -3.23
CA THR A 94 5.06 -4.01 -3.07
C THR A 94 4.64 -3.94 -1.61
N ALA A 95 5.27 -4.73 -0.74
CA ALA A 95 4.94 -4.75 0.69
C ALA A 95 5.24 -3.41 1.37
N THR A 96 6.39 -2.78 1.05
CA THR A 96 6.76 -1.49 1.66
C THR A 96 5.91 -0.35 1.13
N TYR A 97 5.53 -0.37 -0.15
CA TYR A 97 4.60 0.59 -0.74
C TYR A 97 3.24 0.58 0.00
N LEU A 98 2.61 -0.60 0.14
CA LEU A 98 1.35 -0.74 0.88
C LEU A 98 1.47 -0.31 2.34
N ALA A 99 2.61 -0.62 2.99
CA ALA A 99 2.88 -0.27 4.38
C ALA A 99 3.04 1.24 4.61
N ALA A 100 3.71 1.94 3.68
CA ALA A 100 3.85 3.39 3.72
C ALA A 100 2.48 4.09 3.63
N HIS A 101 1.58 3.56 2.80
CA HIS A 101 0.19 4.04 2.70
C HIS A 101 -0.68 3.65 3.90
N ALA A 102 -0.37 2.55 4.60
CA ALA A 102 -1.08 2.12 5.80
C ALA A 102 -0.73 2.95 7.04
N SER A 103 0.52 3.42 7.15
CA SER A 103 1.02 4.16 8.32
C SER A 103 0.31 5.50 8.53
N ALA A 104 -0.24 6.09 7.47
CA ALA A 104 -1.11 7.27 7.54
C ALA A 104 -2.43 7.03 8.32
N ARG A 105 -2.85 5.76 8.51
CA ARG A 105 -4.07 5.38 9.24
C ARG A 105 -3.85 5.14 10.74
N CYS A 106 -2.61 4.97 11.20
CA CYS A 106 -2.29 4.69 12.61
C CYS A 106 -2.40 5.92 13.54
N SER A 107 -2.69 7.12 13.04
CA SER A 107 -2.90 8.31 13.88
C SER A 107 -4.32 8.41 14.48
N THR A 108 -5.24 7.52 14.10
CA THR A 108 -6.66 7.58 14.47
C THR A 108 -7.17 6.34 15.22
N ARG A 109 -6.28 5.47 15.69
CA ARG A 109 -6.61 4.37 16.62
C ARG A 109 -5.72 4.42 17.85
#